data_AF-A0A1T4WFY0-F1
#
_entry.id   AF-A0A1T4WFY0-F1
#
_cell.length_a   1.000
_cell.length_b   1.000
_cell.length_c   1.000
_cell.angle_alpha   90.00
_cell.angle_beta   90.00
_cell.angle_gamma   90.00
#
_symmetry.space_group_name_H-M   'P 1'
#
loop_
_entity.id
_entity.type
_entity.pdbx_description
1 polymer ?
#
loop_
_entity_poly.entity_id
_entity_poly.type
_entity_poly.pdbx_seq_one_letter_code
_entity_poly.pdbx_strand_id
1 'polypeptide(L)'
;MKLTNQNLFTSPLLPGVRPDGLLRMKAALKGNFASSLSDLLGIEYLVHWEKSCLSYFSTLPPESASTSPRAVHCPLGLRIIHNCKLDLSAAIESFLNASIAPNFVEAELFWPLMPACTEPVWVFRTRDFQHVIIGANSKQISTVSGLSVDP
;
A
#
# COMPACT_ATOMS: atom_id res chain seq x y z
N MET A 1 2.66 2.89 -19.56
CA MET A 1 1.86 4.10 -19.24
C MET A 1 2.36 4.60 -17.89
N LYS A 2 3.04 5.76 -17.85
CA LYS A 2 3.64 6.31 -16.62
C LYS A 2 2.53 6.92 -15.76
N LEU A 3 2.28 6.37 -14.57
CA LEU A 3 1.52 7.05 -13.52
C LEU A 3 2.39 8.21 -13.01
N THR A 4 2.35 9.32 -13.73
CA THR A 4 3.24 10.46 -13.51
C THR A 4 2.65 11.31 -12.39
N ASN A 5 3.06 11.06 -11.15
CA ASN A 5 3.32 12.04 -10.09
C ASN A 5 2.32 13.19 -9.85
N GLN A 6 1.02 13.02 -10.13
CA GLN A 6 -0.01 13.97 -9.73
C GLN A 6 -1.13 13.22 -9.01
N ASN A 7 -1.10 13.33 -7.67
CA ASN A 7 -2.15 12.94 -6.74
C ASN A 7 -2.42 11.43 -6.61
N LEU A 8 -1.51 10.69 -5.98
CA LEU A 8 -1.78 9.35 -5.43
C LEU A 8 -2.95 9.33 -4.40
N PHE A 9 -3.48 10.50 -4.01
CA PHE A 9 -4.39 10.69 -2.88
C PHE A 9 -5.69 11.42 -3.24
N THR A 10 -5.95 11.74 -4.51
CA THR A 10 -7.25 12.29 -4.90
C THR A 10 -8.26 11.17 -4.98
N SER A 11 -9.11 11.05 -3.96
CA SER A 11 -10.33 10.25 -4.06
C SER A 11 -11.23 10.85 -5.16
N PRO A 12 -11.61 10.09 -6.19
CA PRO A 12 -12.53 10.57 -7.23
C PRO A 12 -13.94 10.87 -6.71
N LEU A 13 -14.23 10.56 -5.44
CA LEU A 13 -15.57 10.60 -4.86
C LEU A 13 -15.93 11.89 -4.12
N LEU A 14 -14.98 12.81 -3.97
CA LEU A 14 -15.23 14.12 -3.36
C LEU A 14 -14.54 15.22 -4.19
N PRO A 15 -15.21 15.75 -5.23
CA PRO A 15 -14.68 16.87 -6.00
C PRO A 15 -14.41 18.06 -5.05
N GLY A 16 -13.13 18.37 -4.84
CA GLY A 16 -12.69 19.49 -3.99
C GLY A 16 -12.24 19.13 -2.56
N VAL A 17 -12.43 17.88 -2.10
CA VAL A 17 -11.90 17.45 -0.79
C VAL A 17 -10.55 16.78 -0.99
N ARG A 18 -9.51 17.36 -0.39
CA ARG A 18 -8.16 16.78 -0.36
C ARG A 18 -7.90 16.25 1.04
N PRO A 19 -7.68 14.94 1.23
CA PRO A 19 -7.21 14.44 2.52
C PRO A 19 -5.86 15.08 2.87
N ASP A 20 -5.57 15.22 4.17
CA ASP A 20 -4.30 15.75 4.66
C ASP A 20 -3.12 14.84 4.26
N GLY A 21 -3.41 13.55 4.13
CA GLY A 21 -2.52 12.57 3.54
C GLY A 21 -3.02 11.14 3.69
N LEU A 22 -2.21 10.21 3.20
CA LEU A 22 -2.46 8.78 3.28
C LEU A 22 -1.94 8.23 4.61
N LEU A 23 -2.69 7.34 5.24
CA LEU A 23 -2.20 6.54 6.36
C LEU A 23 -1.78 5.15 5.89
N ARG A 24 -2.59 4.55 5.00
CA ARG A 24 -2.34 3.23 4.44
C ARG A 24 -2.98 3.06 3.06
N MET A 25 -2.30 2.33 2.19
CA MET A 25 -2.82 1.85 0.91
C MET A 25 -2.62 0.34 0.82
N LYS A 26 -3.69 -0.45 0.62
CA LYS A 26 -3.62 -1.91 0.56
C LYS A 26 -4.18 -2.43 -0.76
N ALA A 27 -3.43 -3.29 -1.44
CA ALA A 27 -3.89 -3.93 -2.67
C ALA A 27 -4.95 -4.99 -2.37
N ALA A 28 -6.08 -4.92 -3.07
CA ALA A 28 -7.09 -5.97 -3.08
C ALA A 28 -6.85 -6.88 -4.28
N LEU A 29 -6.63 -8.17 -4.03
CA LEU A 29 -6.33 -9.15 -5.07
C LEU A 29 -7.63 -9.69 -5.69
N LYS A 30 -7.61 -10.05 -6.98
CA LYS A 30 -8.73 -10.75 -7.65
C LYS A 30 -8.85 -12.22 -7.21
N GLY A 31 -7.74 -12.81 -6.78
CA GLY A 31 -7.65 -14.18 -6.30
C GLY A 31 -6.75 -14.30 -5.09
N ASN A 32 -6.20 -15.48 -4.85
CA ASN A 32 -5.40 -15.76 -3.65
C ASN A 32 -3.96 -15.23 -3.74
N PHE A 33 -3.47 -14.94 -4.95
CA PHE A 33 -2.09 -14.55 -5.21
C PHE A 33 -2.05 -13.49 -6.32
N ALA A 34 -1.01 -12.66 -6.30
CA ALA A 34 -0.73 -11.70 -7.35
C ALA A 34 0.76 -11.71 -7.70
N SER A 35 1.03 -11.48 -8.97
CA SER A 35 2.37 -11.34 -9.55
C SER A 35 2.47 -10.06 -10.39
N SER A 36 1.39 -9.31 -10.52
CA SER A 36 1.27 -8.16 -11.41
C SER A 36 0.09 -7.27 -11.00
N LEU A 37 -0.01 -6.07 -11.58
CA LEU A 37 -1.18 -5.19 -11.39
C LEU A 37 -2.48 -5.82 -11.93
N SER A 38 -2.42 -6.64 -12.98
CA SER A 38 -3.63 -7.27 -13.55
C SER A 38 -4.29 -8.27 -12.60
N ASP A 39 -3.55 -8.77 -11.61
CA ASP A 39 -4.03 -9.68 -10.58
C ASP A 39 -4.76 -8.93 -9.44
N LEU A 40 -4.81 -7.59 -9.49
CA LEU A 40 -5.44 -6.75 -8.48
C LEU A 40 -6.82 -6.29 -8.95
N LEU A 41 -7.79 -6.35 -8.04
CA LEU A 41 -9.14 -5.82 -8.22
C LEU A 41 -9.14 -4.31 -8.02
N GLY A 42 -8.38 -3.85 -7.03
CA GLY A 42 -8.41 -2.46 -6.61
C GLY A 42 -7.49 -2.19 -5.43
N ILE A 43 -7.73 -1.06 -4.80
CA ILE A 43 -6.95 -0.54 -3.69
C ILE A 43 -7.90 -0.07 -2.60
N GLU A 44 -7.64 -0.54 -1.38
CA GLU A 44 -8.22 -0.01 -0.15
C GLU A 44 -7.35 1.13 0.37
N TYR A 45 -7.95 2.30 0.50
CA TYR A 45 -7.31 3.48 1.04
C TYR A 45 -7.77 3.71 2.47
N LEU A 46 -6.84 4.16 3.30
CA LEU A 46 -7.09 4.79 4.58
C LEU A 46 -6.39 6.13 4.58
N VAL A 47 -7.17 7.20 4.69
CA VAL A 47 -6.68 8.58 4.60
C VAL A 47 -7.02 9.35 5.87
N HIS A 48 -6.17 10.31 6.20
CA HIS A 48 -6.44 11.28 7.26
C HIS A 48 -7.12 12.51 6.67
N TRP A 49 -8.18 12.98 7.32
CA TRP A 49 -8.89 14.20 6.94
C TRP A 49 -9.37 14.96 8.19
N GLU A 50 -8.81 16.15 8.38
CA GLU A 50 -9.02 17.04 9.53
C GLU A 50 -8.67 16.39 10.87
N LYS A 51 -9.65 15.76 11.52
CA LYS A 51 -9.49 15.05 12.80
C LYS A 51 -10.02 13.62 12.75
N SER A 52 -10.32 13.14 11.54
CA SER A 52 -10.98 11.86 11.29
C SER A 52 -10.18 11.04 10.27
N CYS A 53 -10.43 9.74 10.27
CA CYS A 53 -9.89 8.85 9.27
C CYS A 53 -11.03 8.31 8.40
N LEU A 54 -10.78 8.27 7.11
CA LEU A 54 -11.74 7.77 6.13
C LEU A 54 -11.17 6.54 5.43
N SER A 55 -11.99 5.52 5.27
CA SER A 55 -11.67 4.35 4.45
C SER A 55 -12.58 4.28 3.23
N TYR A 56 -11.99 3.94 2.09
CA TYR A 56 -12.71 3.69 0.84
C TYR A 56 -11.93 2.73 -0.04
N PHE A 57 -12.63 2.10 -0.98
CA PHE A 57 -12.08 1.22 -2.00
C PHE A 57 -12.19 1.89 -3.38
N SER A 58 -11.18 1.68 -4.23
CA SER A 58 -11.21 2.05 -5.65
C SER A 58 -10.74 0.89 -6.51
N THR A 59 -11.45 0.58 -7.59
CA THR A 59 -10.99 -0.38 -8.59
C THR A 59 -9.79 0.16 -9.36
N LEU A 60 -9.00 -0.74 -9.95
CA LEU A 60 -7.96 -0.38 -10.91
C LEU A 60 -8.53 -0.29 -12.34
N PRO A 61 -7.91 0.51 -13.23
CA PRO A 61 -8.27 0.52 -14.64
C PRO A 61 -8.29 -0.89 -15.25
N PRO A 62 -9.21 -1.18 -16.21
CA PRO A 62 -10.14 -0.24 -16.85
C PRO A 62 -11.41 0.07 -16.05
N GLU A 63 -11.64 -0.63 -14.94
CA GLU A 63 -12.79 -0.41 -14.08
C GLU A 63 -12.59 0.91 -13.32
N SER A 64 -13.57 1.82 -13.41
CA SER A 64 -13.56 3.11 -12.70
C SER A 64 -14.74 3.16 -11.74
N ALA A 65 -14.62 2.44 -10.63
CA ALA A 65 -15.58 2.43 -9.54
C ALA A 65 -14.88 2.70 -8.21
N SER A 66 -15.58 3.35 -7.29
CA SER A 66 -15.09 3.56 -5.93
C SER A 66 -16.25 3.56 -4.95
N THR A 67 -16.04 3.06 -3.74
CA THR A 67 -17.04 3.07 -2.67
C THR A 67 -17.05 4.41 -1.96
N SER A 68 -18.22 4.91 -1.56
CA SER A 68 -18.32 6.12 -0.73
C SER A 68 -17.42 6.04 0.51
N PRO A 69 -16.64 7.10 0.84
CA PRO A 69 -15.80 7.10 2.03
C PRO A 69 -16.61 6.89 3.31
N ARG A 70 -16.07 6.09 4.22
CA ARG A 70 -16.66 5.84 5.54
C ARG A 70 -15.70 6.27 6.63
N ALA A 71 -16.24 6.94 7.65
CA ALA A 71 -15.48 7.28 8.84
C ALA A 71 -15.08 6.01 9.60
N VAL A 72 -13.83 5.95 10.01
CA VAL A 72 -13.26 4.86 10.81
C VAL A 72 -12.42 5.44 11.94
N HIS A 73 -12.15 4.64 12.97
CA HIS A 73 -11.21 5.01 14.01
C HIS A 73 -9.81 5.17 13.40
N CYS A 74 -9.13 6.26 13.73
CA CYS A 74 -7.76 6.45 13.29
C CYS A 74 -6.84 5.42 13.95
N PRO A 75 -6.12 4.61 13.17
CA PRO A 75 -5.21 3.63 13.75
C PRO A 75 -4.08 4.35 14.46
N LEU A 76 -3.75 3.86 15.65
CA LEU A 76 -2.54 4.26 16.35
C LEU A 76 -1.33 3.66 15.65
N GLY A 77 -0.18 4.33 15.75
CA GLY A 77 1.08 3.78 15.26
C GLY A 77 1.36 4.00 13.78
N LEU A 78 0.59 4.82 13.07
CA LEU A 78 0.86 5.24 11.69
C LEU A 78 1.15 6.74 11.61
N ARG A 79 2.05 7.10 10.69
CA ARG A 79 2.35 8.48 10.28
C ARG A 79 1.61 8.81 9.00
N ILE A 80 1.29 10.09 8.83
CA ILE A 80 0.70 10.60 7.58
C ILE A 80 1.78 10.62 6.49
N ILE A 81 1.45 10.03 5.34
CA ILE A 81 2.24 10.00 4.12
C ILE A 81 1.72 11.10 3.21
N HIS A 82 2.51 12.17 3.04
CA HIS A 82 2.17 13.26 2.11
C HIS A 82 2.68 13.01 0.69
N ASN A 83 3.73 12.19 0.55
CA ASN A 83 4.28 11.77 -0.73
C ASN A 83 5.11 10.49 -0.58
N CYS A 84 5.28 9.77 -1.68
CA CYS A 84 6.27 8.72 -1.83
C CYS A 84 6.75 8.68 -3.30
N LYS A 85 7.96 8.18 -3.53
CA LYS A 85 8.54 8.09 -4.89
C LYS A 85 8.13 6.80 -5.61
N LEU A 86 7.86 5.74 -4.87
CA LEU A 86 7.57 4.40 -5.39
C LEU A 86 6.07 4.14 -5.37
N ASP A 87 5.46 4.10 -6.54
CA ASP A 87 4.07 3.67 -6.71
C ASP A 87 3.94 2.13 -6.62
N LEU A 88 2.70 1.64 -6.63
CA LEU A 88 2.40 0.21 -6.51
C LEU A 88 3.01 -0.61 -7.65
N SER A 89 3.01 -0.10 -8.89
CA SER A 89 3.59 -0.82 -10.03
C SER A 89 5.08 -1.05 -9.83
N ALA A 90 5.80 0.03 -9.50
CA ALA A 90 7.23 -0.01 -9.28
C ALA A 90 7.60 -0.80 -8.00
N ALA A 91 6.73 -0.82 -7.00
CA ALA A 91 6.88 -1.66 -5.81
C ALA A 91 6.73 -3.15 -6.14
N ILE A 92 5.74 -3.53 -6.96
CA ILE A 92 5.58 -4.91 -7.46
C ILE A 92 6.81 -5.34 -8.26
N GLU A 93 7.29 -4.50 -9.18
CA GLU A 93 8.52 -4.79 -9.94
C GLU A 93 9.73 -4.98 -9.02
N SER A 94 9.88 -4.12 -8.00
CA SER A 94 10.96 -4.24 -7.01
C SER A 94 10.84 -5.52 -6.19
N PHE A 95 9.62 -5.93 -5.82
CA PHE A 95 9.35 -7.19 -5.15
C PHE A 95 9.77 -8.39 -6.01
N LEU A 96 9.32 -8.46 -7.27
CA LEU A 96 9.62 -9.58 -8.17
C LEU A 96 11.12 -9.73 -8.45
N ASN A 97 11.86 -8.62 -8.48
CA ASN A 97 13.31 -8.63 -8.71
C ASN A 97 14.11 -9.08 -7.49
N ALA A 98 13.59 -8.93 -6.27
CA ALA A 98 14.31 -9.19 -5.04
C ALA A 98 13.83 -10.45 -4.30
N SER A 99 12.58 -10.84 -4.51
CA SER A 99 11.96 -12.00 -3.88
C SER A 99 12.30 -13.28 -4.64
N ILE A 100 12.58 -14.35 -3.89
CA ILE A 100 12.66 -15.71 -4.45
C ILE A 100 11.25 -16.21 -4.81
N ALA A 101 10.24 -15.74 -4.09
CA ALA A 101 8.85 -16.06 -4.38
C ALA A 101 8.33 -15.22 -5.56
N PRO A 102 7.75 -15.85 -6.60
CA PRO A 102 7.26 -15.13 -7.77
C PRO A 102 5.96 -14.38 -7.52
N ASN A 103 5.29 -14.63 -6.38
CA ASN A 103 3.96 -14.14 -6.09
C ASN A 103 3.87 -13.62 -4.64
N PHE A 104 2.97 -12.68 -4.42
CA PHE A 104 2.56 -12.18 -3.11
C PHE A 104 1.07 -12.47 -2.85
N VAL A 105 0.70 -12.57 -1.57
CA VAL A 105 -0.68 -12.71 -1.09
C VAL A 105 -1.22 -11.40 -0.50
N GLU A 106 -0.35 -10.42 -0.28
CA GLU A 106 -0.67 -9.13 0.30
C GLU A 106 0.38 -8.11 -0.11
N ALA A 107 -0.05 -6.88 -0.38
CA ALA A 107 0.81 -5.73 -0.63
C ALA A 107 0.20 -4.48 0.01
N GLU A 108 0.98 -3.81 0.85
CA GLU A 108 0.51 -2.65 1.62
C GLU A 108 1.59 -1.57 1.72
N LEU A 109 1.20 -0.31 1.55
CA LEU A 109 2.03 0.86 1.82
C LEU A 109 1.53 1.54 3.09
N PHE A 110 2.43 1.76 4.05
CA PHE A 110 2.16 2.52 5.25
C PHE A 110 3.45 3.09 5.85
N TRP A 111 3.34 4.00 6.82
CA TRP A 111 4.50 4.56 7.52
C TRP A 111 4.36 4.34 9.02
N PRO A 112 5.04 3.33 9.60
CA PRO A 112 5.02 3.08 11.03
C PRO A 112 5.52 4.27 11.86
N LEU A 113 4.88 4.50 13.01
CA LEU A 113 5.36 5.40 14.06
C LEU A 113 6.45 4.71 14.89
N MET A 114 7.54 4.33 14.24
CA MET A 114 8.71 3.72 14.89
C MET A 114 9.96 4.57 14.61
N PRO A 115 10.83 4.82 15.60
CA PRO A 115 12.05 5.62 15.40
C PRO A 115 12.95 5.08 14.29
N ALA A 116 13.04 3.75 14.15
CA ALA A 116 13.85 3.09 13.13
C ALA A 116 13.28 3.24 11.70
N CYS A 117 12.00 3.61 11.55
CA CYS A 117 11.34 3.73 10.25
C CYS A 117 11.35 5.19 9.78
N THR A 118 12.35 5.54 8.98
CA THR A 118 12.61 6.92 8.53
C THR A 118 11.83 7.32 7.28
N GLU A 119 11.17 6.37 6.62
CA GLU A 119 10.37 6.58 5.41
C GLU A 119 9.15 5.64 5.36
N PRO A 120 8.13 5.93 4.54
CA PRO A 120 7.06 4.98 4.26
C PRO A 120 7.61 3.71 3.61
N VAL A 121 6.96 2.57 3.85
CA VAL A 121 7.40 1.28 3.35
C VAL A 121 6.27 0.54 2.65
N TRP A 122 6.63 -0.12 1.56
CA TRP A 122 5.84 -1.17 0.95
C TRP A 122 6.17 -2.50 1.63
N VAL A 123 5.14 -3.22 2.08
CA VAL A 123 5.27 -4.54 2.67
C VAL A 123 4.51 -5.53 1.80
N PHE A 124 5.23 -6.51 1.29
CA PHE A 124 4.67 -7.65 0.57
C PHE A 124 4.75 -8.88 1.46
N ARG A 125 3.67 -9.66 1.51
CA ARG A 125 3.67 -10.97 2.17
C ARG A 125 3.61 -12.07 1.11
N THR A 126 4.46 -13.07 1.23
CA THR A 126 4.43 -14.26 0.38
C THR A 126 3.52 -15.33 0.99
N ARG A 127 3.24 -16.40 0.23
CA ARG A 127 2.48 -17.56 0.72
C ARG A 127 3.15 -18.21 1.93
N ASP A 128 4.47 -18.26 1.94
CA ASP A 128 5.28 -18.92 2.98
C ASP A 128 5.56 -17.97 4.17
N PHE A 129 4.69 -16.97 4.36
CA PHE A 129 4.75 -15.99 5.45
C PHE A 129 6.04 -15.18 5.52
N GLN A 130 6.80 -15.10 4.43
CA GLN A 130 7.92 -14.17 4.32
C GLN A 130 7.39 -12.77 4.03
N HIS A 131 8.00 -11.78 4.67
CA HIS A 131 7.73 -10.37 4.41
C HIS A 131 8.89 -9.76 3.65
N VAL A 132 8.59 -9.12 2.53
CA VAL A 132 9.55 -8.31 1.77
C VAL A 132 9.15 -6.85 1.97
N ILE A 133 10.04 -6.09 2.62
CA ILE A 133 9.84 -4.69 2.97
C ILE A 133 10.70 -3.84 2.06
N ILE A 134 10.09 -2.87 1.38
CA ILE A 134 10.72 -2.00 0.39
C ILE A 134 10.49 -0.54 0.78
N GLY A 135 11.57 0.22 0.98
CA GLY A 135 11.49 1.66 1.25
C GLY A 135 10.84 2.42 0.08
N ALA A 136 9.75 3.15 0.34
CA ALA A 136 8.96 3.80 -0.70
C ALA A 136 9.66 5.02 -1.32
N ASN A 137 10.76 5.49 -0.75
CA ASN A 137 11.60 6.56 -1.29
C ASN A 137 13.01 6.08 -1.65
N SER A 138 13.61 5.19 -0.87
CA SER A 138 14.97 4.69 -1.09
C SER A 138 15.05 3.47 -2.01
N LYS A 139 13.95 2.71 -2.13
CA LYS A 139 13.91 1.36 -2.73
C LYS A 139 14.82 0.34 -2.02
N GLN A 140 15.29 0.62 -0.80
CA GLN A 140 16.03 -0.37 -0.02
C GLN A 140 15.11 -1.54 0.32
N ILE A 141 15.62 -2.75 0.17
CA ILE A 141 14.85 -3.99 0.34
C ILE A 141 15.39 -4.74 1.55
N SER A 142 14.49 -5.23 2.38
CA SER A 142 14.79 -6.13 3.49
C SER A 142 13.77 -7.26 3.51
N THR A 143 14.24 -8.48 3.80
CA THR A 143 13.38 -9.66 3.88
C THR A 143 13.38 -10.16 5.32
N VAL A 144 12.19 -10.32 5.88
CA VAL A 144 11.99 -10.88 7.22
C VAL A 144 11.20 -12.17 7.06
N SER A 145 11.82 -13.30 7.41
CA SER A 145 11.11 -14.57 7.50
C SER A 145 10.48 -14.69 8.88
N GLY A 146 9.27 -15.25 8.96
CA GLY A 146 8.67 -15.62 10.23
C GLY A 146 9.60 -16.52 11.04
N LEU A 147 9.67 -16.25 12.34
CA LEU A 147 10.44 -16.98 13.36
C LEU A 147 10.40 -18.50 13.14
N SER A 148 11.55 -19.17 13.26
CA SER A 148 11.54 -20.56 13.71
C SER A 148 10.79 -20.58 15.03
N VAL A 149 9.68 -21.31 15.06
CA VAL A 149 9.20 -21.83 16.33
C VAL A 149 10.11 -23.02 16.59
N ASP A 150 11.26 -22.77 17.23
CA ASP A 150 12.03 -23.87 17.81
C ASP A 150 11.14 -24.50 18.90
N PRO A 151 10.88 -25.82 18.82
CA PRO A 151 9.98 -26.52 19.74
C PRO A 151 10.47 -26.53 21.19
#